data_AF-A0A6P2KWL1-F1
#
_entry.id   AF-A0A6P2KWL1-F1
#
_cell.length_a   1.000
_cell.length_b   1.000
_cell.length_c   1.000
_cell.angle_alpha   90.00
_cell.angle_beta   90.00
_cell.angle_gamma   90.00
#
_symmetry.space_group_name_H-M   'P 1'
#
loop_
_entity.id
_entity.type
_entity.pdbx_description
1 polymer ?
#
loop_
_entity_poly.entity_id
_entity_poly.type
_entity_poly.pdbx_seq_one_letter_code
_entity_poly.pdbx_strand_id
1 'polypeptide(L)'
;MTVTPDRSQRIAELEAALANGFPSESTVVVHADDASGRLTIQVSWVRVPVDASARQWRCVVDLRFEPDVLARYVSLDSADRLRVRTHVCDMARRAVDEQKPRVEDAEIECSVALDVTREELDRAIRAP
;
A
#
# COMPACT_ATOMS: atom_id res chain seq x y z
N MET A 1 -32.01 4.32 -1.78
CA MET A 1 -31.16 4.20 -2.98
C MET A 1 -29.72 4.09 -2.51
N THR A 2 -29.13 2.90 -2.57
CA THR A 2 -27.70 2.73 -2.30
C THR A 2 -26.94 3.30 -3.49
N VAL A 3 -26.37 4.49 -3.35
CA VAL A 3 -25.43 5.03 -4.33
C VAL A 3 -24.27 4.05 -4.40
N THR A 4 -24.09 3.40 -5.55
CA THR A 4 -22.89 2.62 -5.80
C THR A 4 -21.72 3.59 -5.71
N PRO A 5 -20.78 3.37 -4.78
CA PRO A 5 -19.62 4.23 -4.62
C PRO A 5 -18.83 4.28 -5.91
N ASP A 6 -18.41 5.47 -6.32
CA ASP A 6 -17.59 5.60 -7.51
C ASP A 6 -16.17 5.04 -7.24
N ARG A 7 -15.51 4.56 -8.30
CA ARG A 7 -14.15 3.99 -8.24
C ARG A 7 -13.17 4.88 -7.45
N SER A 8 -13.25 6.19 -7.66
CA SER A 8 -12.39 7.18 -7.02
C SER A 8 -12.60 7.22 -5.51
N GLN A 9 -13.84 7.11 -5.02
CA GLN A 9 -14.12 7.00 -3.59
C GLN A 9 -13.46 5.76 -2.97
N ARG A 10 -13.46 4.63 -3.69
CA ARG A 10 -12.86 3.37 -3.23
C ARG A 10 -11.34 3.41 -3.22
N ILE A 11 -10.74 4.12 -4.17
CA ILE A 11 -9.30 4.41 -4.21
C ILE A 11 -8.91 5.33 -3.04
N ALA A 12 -9.66 6.42 -2.81
CA ALA A 12 -9.40 7.32 -1.69
C ALA A 12 -9.48 6.62 -0.32
N GLU A 13 -10.41 5.68 -0.15
CA GLU A 13 -10.48 4.82 1.05
C GLU A 13 -9.26 3.90 1.23
N LEU A 14 -8.64 3.47 0.13
CA LEU A 14 -7.43 2.66 0.14
C LEU A 14 -6.20 3.53 0.45
N GLU A 15 -6.09 4.70 -0.17
CA GLU A 15 -5.04 5.68 0.12
C GLU A 15 -5.05 6.13 1.59
N ALA A 16 -6.23 6.42 2.14
CA ALA A 16 -6.37 6.78 3.54
C ALA A 16 -5.95 5.63 4.47
N ALA A 17 -6.26 4.38 4.12
CA ALA A 17 -5.82 3.23 4.89
C ALA A 17 -4.28 3.07 4.85
N LEU A 18 -3.67 3.30 3.69
CA LEU A 18 -2.21 3.28 3.53
C LEU A 18 -1.55 4.41 4.32
N ALA A 19 -2.05 5.64 4.24
CA ALA A 19 -1.54 6.77 5.01
C ALA A 19 -1.57 6.48 6.53
N ASN A 20 -2.63 5.84 7.02
CA ASN A 20 -2.75 5.42 8.41
C ASN A 20 -1.85 4.21 8.77
N GLY A 21 -1.56 3.34 7.81
CA GLY A 21 -0.72 2.16 7.99
C GLY A 21 0.78 2.48 8.14
N PHE A 22 1.20 3.65 7.67
CA PHE A 22 2.58 4.14 7.76
C PHE A 22 2.62 5.50 8.49
N PRO A 23 2.33 5.56 9.80
CA PRO A 23 2.23 6.84 10.51
C PRO A 23 3.60 7.49 10.69
N SER A 24 3.96 8.35 9.75
CA SER A 24 5.09 9.30 9.81
C SER A 24 4.58 10.67 9.36
N GLU A 25 5.05 11.77 9.96
CA GLU A 25 4.68 13.13 9.54
C GLU A 25 5.09 13.42 8.07
N SER A 26 6.02 12.63 7.53
CA SER A 26 6.48 12.73 6.14
C SER A 26 5.76 11.78 5.18
N THR A 27 4.65 11.16 5.60
CA THR A 27 3.95 10.17 4.77
C THR A 27 3.22 10.84 3.62
N VAL A 28 3.57 10.44 2.41
CA VAL A 28 2.95 10.89 1.17
C VAL A 28 2.41 9.67 0.44
N VAL A 29 1.12 9.70 0.15
CA VAL A 29 0.44 8.70 -0.69
C VAL A 29 0.02 9.39 -1.98
N VAL A 30 0.41 8.83 -3.11
CA VAL A 30 0.00 9.30 -4.45
C VAL A 30 -0.43 8.11 -5.28
N HIS A 31 -1.45 8.28 -6.12
CA HIS A 31 -1.82 7.28 -7.11
C HIS A 31 -1.68 7.81 -8.53
N ALA A 32 -1.46 6.89 -9.46
CA ALA A 32 -1.48 7.14 -10.88
C ALA A 32 -2.20 5.99 -11.59
N ASP A 33 -3.08 6.35 -12.53
CA ASP A 33 -3.64 5.42 -13.50
C ASP A 33 -2.79 5.45 -14.76
N ASP A 34 -2.48 4.28 -15.31
CA ASP A 34 -1.82 4.19 -16.62
C ASP A 34 -2.84 3.99 -17.76
N ALA A 35 -2.36 4.08 -19.00
CA ALA A 35 -3.20 3.94 -20.19
C ALA A 35 -3.84 2.54 -20.34
N SER A 36 -3.34 1.53 -19.62
CA SER A 36 -3.91 0.18 -19.60
C SER A 36 -4.97 0.01 -18.50
N GLY A 37 -5.20 1.04 -17.69
CA GLY A 37 -6.14 1.01 -16.57
C GLY A 37 -5.56 0.39 -15.30
N ARG A 38 -4.24 0.14 -15.25
CA ARG A 38 -3.56 -0.27 -14.02
C ARG A 38 -3.46 0.93 -13.09
N LEU A 39 -3.68 0.65 -11.82
CA LEU A 39 -3.52 1.63 -10.76
C LEU A 39 -2.20 1.35 -10.06
N THR A 40 -1.35 2.36 -9.92
CA THR A 40 -0.20 2.33 -9.03
C THR A 40 -0.46 3.29 -7.88
N ILE A 41 -0.38 2.80 -6.64
CA ILE A 41 -0.36 3.65 -5.44
C ILE A 41 1.05 3.61 -4.86
N GLN A 42 1.73 4.74 -4.88
CA GLN A 42 3.03 4.91 -4.25
C GLN A 42 2.82 5.50 -2.86
N VAL A 43 3.41 4.84 -1.86
CA VAL A 43 3.47 5.33 -0.48
C VAL A 43 4.93 5.61 -0.15
N SER A 44 5.25 6.83 0.24
CA SER A 44 6.59 7.20 0.69
C SER A 44 6.57 7.80 2.08
N TRP A 45 7.55 7.47 2.91
CA TRP A 45 7.66 8.00 4.27
C TRP A 45 9.10 7.99 4.75
N VAL A 46 9.38 8.75 5.80
CA VAL A 46 10.66 8.66 6.52
C VAL A 46 10.48 7.72 7.70
N ARG A 47 11.32 6.69 7.79
CA ARG A 47 11.39 5.84 8.98
C ARG A 47 12.37 6.46 9.96
N VAL A 48 11.88 6.69 11.18
CA VAL A 48 12.72 7.13 12.29
C VAL A 48 13.39 5.88 12.88
N PRO A 49 14.73 5.83 12.95
CA PRO A 49 15.41 4.70 13.55
C PRO A 49 15.14 4.63 15.06
N VAL A 50 15.18 3.41 15.59
CA VAL A 50 15.01 3.15 17.04
C VAL A 50 16.24 3.60 17.83
N ASP A 51 17.42 3.55 17.20
CA ASP A 51 18.68 4.02 17.77
C ASP A 51 18.93 5.49 17.43
N ALA A 52 19.21 6.31 18.45
CA ALA A 52 19.46 7.75 18.30
C ALA A 52 20.68 8.10 17.43
N SER A 53 21.55 7.13 17.17
CA SER A 53 22.75 7.25 16.32
C SER A 53 22.50 6.80 14.88
N ALA A 54 21.38 6.15 14.59
CA ALA A 54 21.05 5.69 13.25
C ALA A 54 20.48 6.82 12.39
N ARG A 55 20.69 6.72 11.07
CA ARG A 55 20.24 7.72 10.10
C ARG A 55 18.77 7.50 9.76
N GLN A 56 18.05 8.60 9.56
CA GLN A 56 16.72 8.56 8.94
C GLN A 56 16.83 8.01 7.53
N TRP A 57 15.89 7.17 7.12
CA TRP A 57 15.84 6.63 5.77
C TRP A 57 14.48 6.82 5.13
N ARG A 58 14.47 7.08 3.82
CA ARG A 58 13.24 7.24 3.05
C ARG A 58 12.84 5.87 2.50
N CYS A 59 11.63 5.46 2.85
CA CYS A 59 11.00 4.27 2.32
C CYS A 59 10.01 4.68 1.23
N VAL A 60 9.92 3.88 0.18
CA VAL A 60 8.93 3.97 -0.89
C VAL A 60 8.39 2.57 -1.15
N VAL A 61 7.07 2.45 -1.26
CA VAL A 61 6.39 1.24 -1.71
C VAL A 61 5.47 1.57 -2.87
N ASP A 62 5.67 0.91 -4.00
CA ASP A 62 4.78 0.93 -5.15
C ASP A 62 3.83 -0.27 -5.09
N LEU A 63 2.53 -0.03 -4.90
CA LEU A 63 1.48 -1.04 -4.96
C LEU A 63 0.81 -0.99 -6.33
N ARG A 64 0.90 -2.07 -7.09
CA ARG A 64 0.37 -2.16 -8.45
C ARG A 64 -0.86 -3.05 -8.50
N PHE A 65 -1.93 -2.55 -9.09
CA PHE A 65 -3.19 -3.26 -9.25
C PHE A 65 -3.49 -3.41 -10.75
N GLU A 66 -3.64 -4.65 -11.20
CA GLU A 66 -4.21 -4.90 -12.53
C GLU A 66 -5.67 -4.44 -12.59
N PRO A 67 -6.18 -4.07 -13.79
CA PRO A 67 -7.52 -3.53 -13.93
C PRO A 67 -8.59 -4.47 -13.38
N ASP A 68 -8.43 -5.78 -13.56
CA ASP A 68 -9.39 -6.79 -13.07
C ASP A 68 -9.33 -6.95 -11.54
N VAL A 69 -8.15 -6.81 -10.94
CA VAL A 69 -7.97 -6.81 -9.48
C VAL A 69 -8.64 -5.58 -8.87
N LEU A 70 -8.44 -4.41 -9.47
CA LEU A 70 -9.07 -3.18 -9.02
C LEU A 70 -10.60 -3.24 -9.17
N ALA A 71 -11.09 -3.75 -10.30
CA ALA A 71 -12.52 -3.97 -10.51
C ALA A 71 -13.11 -4.92 -9.45
N ARG A 72 -12.38 -6.00 -9.12
CA ARG A 72 -12.76 -6.91 -8.04
C ARG A 72 -12.83 -6.18 -6.70
N TYR A 73 -11.80 -5.42 -6.31
CA TYR A 73 -11.78 -4.66 -5.07
C TYR A 73 -12.95 -3.68 -4.96
N VAL A 74 -13.25 -2.94 -6.03
CA VAL A 74 -14.38 -1.98 -6.07
C VAL A 74 -15.73 -2.68 -5.89
N SER A 75 -15.87 -3.91 -6.39
CA SER A 75 -17.11 -4.71 -6.28
C SER A 75 -17.36 -5.32 -4.89
N LEU A 76 -16.35 -5.36 -4.01
CA LEU A 76 -16.48 -5.95 -2.67
C LEU A 76 -17.42 -5.13 -1.79
N ASP A 77 -18.02 -5.76 -0.80
CA ASP A 77 -18.75 -5.05 0.26
C ASP A 77 -17.80 -4.29 1.21
N SER A 78 -18.36 -3.55 2.16
CA SER A 78 -17.55 -2.76 3.10
C SER A 78 -16.66 -3.60 4.02
N ALA A 79 -17.12 -4.78 4.43
CA ALA A 79 -16.38 -5.63 5.36
C ALA A 79 -15.17 -6.27 4.66
N ASP A 80 -15.40 -6.80 3.46
CA ASP A 80 -14.34 -7.40 2.66
C ASP A 80 -13.32 -6.36 2.17
N ARG A 81 -13.76 -5.15 1.79
CA ARG A 81 -12.80 -4.05 1.49
C ARG A 81 -11.95 -3.67 2.71
N LEU A 82 -12.51 -3.70 3.92
CA LEU A 82 -11.72 -3.43 5.13
C LEU A 82 -10.64 -4.50 5.34
N ARG A 83 -10.97 -5.78 5.14
CA ARG A 83 -10.00 -6.88 5.19
C ARG A 83 -8.89 -6.71 4.16
N VAL A 84 -9.26 -6.42 2.90
CA VAL A 84 -8.28 -6.19 1.83
C VAL A 84 -7.37 -5.01 2.16
N ARG A 85 -7.90 -3.87 2.60
CA ARG A 85 -7.09 -2.71 3.00
C ARG A 85 -6.09 -3.06 4.10
N THR A 86 -6.53 -3.79 5.13
CA THR A 86 -5.66 -4.24 6.22
C THR A 86 -4.55 -5.15 5.71
N HIS A 87 -4.90 -6.14 4.89
CA HIS A 87 -3.95 -7.09 4.29
C HIS A 87 -2.92 -6.40 3.40
N VAL A 88 -3.33 -5.46 2.55
CA VAL A 88 -2.43 -4.71 1.67
C VAL A 88 -1.46 -3.85 2.49
N CYS A 89 -1.93 -3.19 3.56
CA CYS A 89 -1.05 -2.47 4.47
C CYS A 89 -0.02 -3.41 5.12
N ASP A 90 -0.43 -4.59 5.57
CA ASP A 90 0.47 -5.56 6.19
C ASP A 90 1.48 -6.15 5.19
N MET A 91 1.07 -6.42 3.95
CA MET A 91 1.99 -6.83 2.88
C MET A 91 3.06 -5.77 2.63
N ALA A 92 2.64 -4.51 2.46
CA ALA A 92 3.56 -3.40 2.22
C ALA A 92 4.55 -3.20 3.38
N ARG A 93 4.08 -3.31 4.63
CA ARG A 93 4.92 -3.24 5.83
C ARG A 93 5.94 -4.38 5.89
N ARG A 94 5.50 -5.62 5.67
CA ARG A 94 6.38 -6.80 5.70
C ARG A 94 7.47 -6.72 4.65
N ALA A 95 7.12 -6.34 3.43
CA ALA A 95 8.09 -6.25 2.35
C ALA A 95 9.18 -5.20 2.63
N VAL A 96 8.81 -4.06 3.23
CA VAL A 96 9.79 -3.06 3.69
C VAL A 96 10.62 -3.55 4.88
N ASP A 97 10.02 -4.28 5.82
CA ASP A 97 10.74 -4.86 6.96
C ASP A 97 11.73 -5.96 6.55
N GLU A 98 11.44 -6.70 5.47
CA GLU A 98 12.35 -7.67 4.86
C GLU A 98 13.50 -6.98 4.11
N GLN A 99 13.24 -5.83 3.49
CA GLN A 99 14.21 -5.01 2.77
C GLN A 99 15.14 -4.20 3.70
N LYS A 100 15.45 -4.70 4.93
CA LYS A 100 16.36 -4.01 5.88
C LYS A 100 17.66 -3.61 5.16
N PRO A 101 17.92 -2.30 4.95
CA PRO A 101 19.15 -1.87 4.30
C PRO A 101 20.33 -2.25 5.19
N ARG A 102 21.40 -2.78 4.59
CA ARG A 102 22.62 -3.08 5.35
C ARG A 102 23.27 -1.74 5.69
N VAL A 103 23.80 -1.64 6.91
CA VAL A 103 24.41 -0.40 7.46
C VAL A 103 25.57 0.14 6.58
N GLU A 104 26.09 -0.69 5.68
CA GLU A 104 27.22 -0.40 4.78
C GLU A 104 26.79 0.25 3.45
N ASP A 105 25.50 0.31 3.12
CA ASP A 105 25.03 0.88 1.85
C ASP A 105 25.03 2.42 1.90
N ALA A 106 25.72 3.03 0.92
CA ALA A 106 25.89 4.48 0.83
C ALA A 106 24.59 5.23 0.46
N GLU A 107 23.61 4.52 -0.11
CA GLU A 107 22.27 5.03 -0.42
C GLU A 107 21.25 4.48 0.58
N ILE A 108 20.71 5.38 1.40
CA ILE A 108 19.84 5.06 2.53
C ILE A 108 18.38 5.09 2.05
N GLU A 109 18.07 4.36 0.99
CA GLU A 109 16.74 4.30 0.37
C GLU A 109 16.21 2.87 0.39
N CYS A 110 14.98 2.72 0.88
CA CYS A 110 14.25 1.45 0.83
C CYS A 110 13.15 1.59 -0.20
N SER A 111 13.30 0.95 -1.36
CA SER A 111 12.27 0.93 -2.40
C SER A 111 11.80 -0.50 -2.62
N VAL A 112 10.48 -0.70 -2.59
CA VAL A 112 9.85 -2.00 -2.83
C VAL A 112 8.69 -1.82 -3.81
N ALA A 113 8.58 -2.71 -4.78
CA ALA A 113 7.41 -2.78 -5.64
C ALA A 113 6.67 -4.10 -5.39
N LEU A 114 5.34 -4.01 -5.21
CA LEU A 114 4.47 -5.14 -4.94
C LEU A 114 3.29 -5.14 -5.91
N ASP A 115 3.09 -6.27 -6.58
CA ASP A 115 1.87 -6.50 -7.34
C ASP A 115 0.80 -7.06 -6.40
N VAL A 116 -0.32 -6.35 -6.30
CA VAL A 116 -1.50 -6.83 -5.58
C VAL A 116 -2.31 -7.68 -6.54
N THR A 117 -2.29 -8.99 -6.32
CA THR A 117 -2.96 -9.95 -7.21
C THR A 117 -4.36 -10.29 -6.73
N ARG A 118 -5.13 -10.98 -7.59
CA ARG A 118 -6.43 -11.53 -7.20
C ARG A 118 -6.30 -12.55 -6.06
N GLU A 119 -5.24 -13.36 -6.05
CA GLU A 119 -5.03 -14.31 -4.96
C GLU A 119 -4.83 -13.60 -3.61
N GLU A 120 -4.18 -12.44 -3.59
CA GLU A 120 -4.01 -11.64 -2.37
C GLU A 120 -5.35 -11.09 -1.86
N LEU A 121 -6.20 -10.57 -2.76
CA LEU A 121 -7.55 -10.14 -2.40
C LEU A 121 -8.37 -11.30 -1.83
N ASP A 122 -8.40 -12.45 -2.50
CA ASP A 122 -9.16 -13.61 -2.06
C ASP A 122 -8.61 -14.21 -0.77
N ARG A 123 -7.30 -14.13 -0.54
CA ARG A 123 -6.67 -14.50 0.74
C ARG A 123 -7.13 -13.57 1.86
N ALA A 124 -7.12 -12.26 1.64
CA ALA A 124 -7.56 -11.27 2.62
C ALA A 124 -9.03 -11.48 3.02
N ILE A 125 -9.90 -11.79 2.06
CA ILE A 125 -11.34 -12.00 2.31
C ILE A 125 -11.60 -13.24 3.15
N ARG A 126 -10.82 -14.31 2.93
CA ARG A 126 -10.92 -15.60 3.64
C ARG A 126 -10.20 -15.63 4.98
N ALA A 127 -9.35 -14.64 5.26
CA ALA A 127 -8.69 -14.55 6.55
C ALA A 127 -9.75 -14.42 7.66
N PRO A 128 -9.65 -15.22 8.74
CA PRO A 128 -10.63 -15.25 9.82
C PRO A 128 -10.71 -13.94 10.61
#